data_AF-A0A9E3DKZ4-F1
#
_entry.id   AF-A0A9E3DKZ4-F1
#
_cell.length_a   1.000
_cell.length_b   1.000
_cell.length_c   1.000
_cell.angle_alpha   90.00
_cell.angle_beta   90.00
_cell.angle_gamma   90.00
#
_symmetry.space_group_name_H-M   'P 1'
#
loop_
_entity.id
_entity.type
_entity.pdbx_description
1 polymer ?
#
loop_
_entity_poly.entity_id
_entity_poly.type
_entity_poly.pdbx_seq_one_letter_code
_entity_poly.pdbx_strand_id
1 'polypeptide(L)' 'MADRKNGLTYADSGVDIDAGNRLVDLIKPMVRATARPGADAEIGGFGGLFDLK' A
#
# COMPACT_ATOMS: atom_id res chain seq x y z
N MET A 1 -24.13 7.22 30.81
CA MET A 1 -24.27 7.69 29.42
C MET A 1 -23.63 6.64 28.53
N ALA A 2 -24.44 5.84 27.84
CA ALA A 2 -23.91 4.81 26.94
C ALA A 2 -23.44 5.49 25.66
N ASP A 3 -22.12 5.50 25.46
CA ASP A 3 -21.48 6.00 24.25
C ASP A 3 -21.86 5.08 23.08
N ARG A 4 -22.80 5.52 22.23
CA ARG A 4 -23.11 4.82 20.98
C ARG A 4 -21.98 5.15 19.99
N LYS A 5 -20.94 4.31 19.97
CA LYS A 5 -19.92 4.33 18.91
C LYS A 5 -20.63 4.20 17.57
N ASN A 6 -20.67 5.31 16.85
CA ASN A 6 -21.43 5.47 15.64
C ASN A 6 -20.60 4.93 14.46
N GLY A 7 -20.82 3.67 14.09
CA GLY A 7 -20.25 3.02 12.90
C GLY A 7 -18.93 2.27 13.13
N LEU A 8 -18.76 1.17 12.39
CA LEU A 8 -17.49 0.45 12.30
C LEU A 8 -16.47 1.31 11.53
N THR A 9 -15.31 1.57 12.12
CA THR A 9 -14.21 2.25 11.41
C THR A 9 -13.35 1.23 10.66
N TYR A 10 -12.62 1.71 9.66
CA TYR A 10 -11.63 0.88 8.97
C TYR A 10 -10.54 0.37 9.92
N ALA A 11 -10.18 1.19 10.92
CA ALA A 11 -9.26 0.79 11.99
C ALA A 11 -9.84 -0.32 12.88
N ASP A 12 -11.15 -0.32 13.16
CA ASP A 12 -11.80 -1.40 13.91
C ASP A 12 -11.76 -2.75 13.17
N SER A 13 -11.57 -2.73 11.84
CA SER A 13 -11.32 -3.94 11.04
C SER A 13 -9.87 -4.43 11.11
N GLY A 14 -9.02 -3.76 11.90
CA GLY A 14 -7.60 -4.09 12.09
C GLY A 14 -6.66 -3.44 11.07
N VAL A 15 -7.14 -2.48 10.29
CA VAL A 15 -6.33 -1.81 9.26
C VAL A 15 -5.65 -0.57 9.81
N ASP A 16 -4.33 -0.51 9.68
CA ASP A 16 -3.50 0.67 9.94
C ASP A 16 -2.94 1.20 8.61
N ILE A 17 -3.53 2.31 8.13
CA ILE A 17 -3.16 2.95 6.86
C ILE A 17 -1.73 3.52 6.94
N ASP A 18 -1.37 4.12 8.07
CA ASP A 18 -0.07 4.75 8.23
C ASP A 18 1.03 3.70 8.30
N ALA A 19 0.78 2.56 8.94
CA ALA A 19 1.69 1.41 8.89
C ALA A 19 1.91 0.91 7.47
N GLY A 20 0.84 0.81 6.68
CA GLY A 20 0.92 0.45 5.26
C GLY A 20 1.80 1.42 4.46
N ASN A 21 1.56 2.73 4.60
CA ASN A 21 2.34 3.75 3.89
C ASN A 21 3.81 3.76 4.31
N ARG A 22 4.10 3.62 5.61
CA ARG A 22 5.49 3.50 6.10
C ARG A 22 6.21 2.30 5.50
N LEU A 23 5.54 1.15 5.43
CA LEU A 23 6.12 -0.05 4.82
C LEU A 23 6.44 0.19 3.34
N VAL A 24 5.49 0.76 2.59
CA VAL A 24 5.69 1.12 1.18
C VAL A 24 6.94 1.98 1.01
N ASP A 25 7.11 3.02 1.82
CA ASP A 25 8.29 3.89 1.77
C ASP A 25 9.60 3.15 2.07
N LEU A 26 9.59 2.26 3.07
CA LEU A 26 10.77 1.47 3.44
C LEU A 26 11.20 0.50 2.34
N ILE A 27 10.25 -0.10 1.61
CA ILE A 27 10.56 -1.13 0.61
C ILE A 27 10.74 -0.60 -0.80
N LYS A 28 10.39 0.66 -1.09
CA LYS A 28 10.56 1.30 -2.41
C LYS A 28 11.93 1.03 -3.06
N PRO A 29 13.08 1.13 -2.36
CA PRO A 29 14.39 0.82 -2.95
C PRO A 29 14.54 -0.65 -3.34
N MET A 30 13.99 -1.57 -2.54
CA MET A 30 14.02 -3.00 -2.82
C MET A 30 13.14 -3.37 -4.01
N VAL A 31 11.98 -2.74 -4.15
CA VAL A 31 11.12 -2.92 -5.34
C VAL A 31 11.85 -2.45 -6.59
N ARG A 32 12.45 -1.25 -6.56
CA ARG A 32 13.23 -0.71 -7.69
C ARG A 32 14.41 -1.60 -8.08
N ALA A 33 15.05 -2.27 -7.13
CA ALA A 33 16.12 -3.23 -7.42
C ALA A 33 15.65 -4.45 -8.25
N THR A 34 14.34 -4.69 -8.36
CA THR A 34 13.75 -5.76 -9.18
C THR A 34 13.31 -5.31 -10.57
N ALA A 35 13.67 -4.09 -10.99
CA ALA A 35 13.34 -3.55 -12.31
C ALA A 35 13.78 -4.50 -13.44
N ARG A 36 12.90 -4.67 -14.43
CA ARG A 36 13.11 -5.51 -15.61
C ARG A 36 12.43 -4.90 -16.82
N PRO A 37 12.82 -5.28 -18.06
CA PRO A 37 12.10 -4.86 -19.25
C PRO A 37 10.60 -5.17 -19.13
N GLY A 38 9.79 -4.17 -19.47
CA GLY A 38 8.33 -4.20 -19.35
C GLY A 38 7.78 -3.73 -18.00
N ALA A 39 8.55 -3.67 -16.91
CA ALA A 39 8.06 -3.26 -15.59
C ALA A 39 8.81 -2.04 -15.03
N ASP A 40 8.06 -1.02 -14.63
CA ASP A 40 8.63 0.20 -14.03
C ASP A 40 9.15 -0.02 -12.59
N ALA A 41 8.75 -1.12 -11.95
CA ALA A 41 9.15 -1.51 -10.59
C ALA A 41 8.96 -0.39 -9.55
N GLU A 42 7.80 0.26 -9.61
CA GLU A 42 7.35 1.25 -8.64
C GLU A 42 6.16 0.74 -7.80
N ILE A 43 6.04 1.27 -6.58
CA ILE A 43 4.98 0.90 -5.62
C ILE A 43 4.47 2.16 -4.90
N GLY A 44 3.16 2.18 -4.60
CA GLY A 44 2.47 3.30 -3.93
C GLY A 44 1.36 3.94 -4.78
N GLY A 45 1.26 3.55 -6.06
CA GLY A 45 0.10 3.85 -6.90
C GLY A 45 -1.04 2.83 -6.74
N PHE A 46 -2.14 3.04 -7.45
CA PHE A 46 -3.31 2.14 -7.41
C PHE A 46 -3.05 0.76 -8.05
N GLY A 47 -2.11 0.67 -8.98
CA GLY A 47 -1.77 -0.57 -9.68
C GLY A 47 -0.40 -0.52 -10.32
N GLY A 48 0.11 -1.68 -10.73
CA GLY A 48 1.35 -1.83 -11.49
C GLY A 48 1.06 -2.14 -12.96
N LEU A 49 2.01 -1.79 -13.83
CA LEU A 49 1.94 -2.04 -15.27
C LEU A 49 3.05 -3.01 -15.69
N PHE A 50 2.76 -3.81 -16.72
CA PHE A 50 3.75 -4.67 -17.37
C PHE A 50 3.54 -4.65 -18.89
N ASP A 51 4.52 -4.16 -19.65
CA ASP A 51 4.56 -4.29 -21.11
C ASP A 51 5.15 -5.64 -21.54
N LEU A 52 4.48 -6.31 -22.47
CA LEU A 52 4.84 -7.64 -22.98
C LEU A 52 5.71 -7.58 -24.25
N LYS A 53 5.94 -6.41 -24.83
CA LYS A 53 6.70 -6.24 -26.08
C LYS A 53 8.19 -6.05 -25.86
#